data_AF-A0A3N0A5Y8-F1
#
_entry.id   AF-A0A3N0A5Y8-F1
#
_cell.length_a   1.000
_cell.length_b   1.000
_cell.length_c   1.000
_cell.angle_alpha   90.00
_cell.angle_beta   90.00
_cell.angle_gamma   90.00
#
_symmetry.space_group_name_H-M   'P 1'
#
loop_
_entity.id
_entity.type
_entity.pdbx_description
1 polymer ?
#
loop_
_entity_poly.entity_id
_entity_poly.type
_entity_poly.pdbx_seq_one_letter_code
_entity_poly.pdbx_strand_id
1 'polypeptide(L)'
;MTESNYDILGVAEISTEKEIRGAFRRLALQYHSDRGGENKQFIRIKQAYEDLKIGKKYPDTDAEKLRRSRVYSGDTDADIRRKNQILGREISREMRTAEEWAAALNRSNSTATRLFGSKALGEIELERKANGALSIKGNFMAGSLTYDGPVIMQGSITSPTWTKEFATYIRLTRGDFRMLEATENKYKIENGARITVENGNAIIGNVFGRKLRVEDPGGRVGVFEIQEHRTHVCAPNGTIVAENVVNTALLEAEKIIIINAEDDVRLAAREIEFYGGKLTYDCVIELRRGGWIRFHEGFSIQGLSGDVIIKLENGKKIRLFDIKTKKIRDLDVGLVPEGMHDRNSTMVGNKFTITYEMLDSLAKPAKQDGGSRFGL
;
A
#
# COMPACT_ATOMS: atom_id res chain seq x y z
N MET A 1 -12.72 -26.78 37.66
CA MET A 1 -11.30 -26.59 38.06
C MET A 1 -10.68 -25.67 37.04
N THR A 2 -9.87 -24.70 37.49
CA THR A 2 -9.23 -23.72 36.60
C THR A 2 -8.04 -24.38 35.91
N GLU A 3 -8.02 -24.36 34.58
CA GLU A 3 -6.92 -24.90 33.77
C GLU A 3 -5.62 -24.12 34.04
N SER A 4 -4.54 -24.82 34.38
CA SER A 4 -3.23 -24.19 34.63
C SER A 4 -2.50 -23.86 33.32
N ASN A 5 -1.45 -23.05 33.41
CA ASN A 5 -0.61 -22.76 32.24
C ASN A 5 0.13 -24.01 31.72
N TYR A 6 0.41 -24.97 32.60
CA TYR A 6 0.97 -26.27 32.24
C TYR A 6 -0.04 -27.12 31.47
N ASP A 7 -1.31 -27.11 31.90
CA ASP A 7 -2.40 -27.81 31.20
C ASP A 7 -2.65 -27.21 29.81
N ILE A 8 -2.63 -25.87 29.69
CA ILE A 8 -2.80 -25.15 28.41
C ILE A 8 -1.68 -25.51 27.41
N LEU A 9 -0.46 -25.75 27.89
CA LEU A 9 0.65 -26.19 27.05
C LEU A 9 0.75 -27.72 26.91
N GLY A 10 -0.09 -28.48 27.63
CA GLY A 10 -0.09 -29.94 27.63
C GLY A 10 1.20 -30.54 28.20
N VAL A 11 1.78 -29.93 29.23
CA VAL A 11 3.02 -30.38 29.89
C VAL A 11 2.80 -30.59 31.39
N ALA A 12 3.67 -31.36 32.03
CA ALA A 12 3.58 -31.59 33.47
C ALA A 12 4.12 -30.39 34.26
N GLU A 13 3.68 -30.18 35.50
CA GLU A 13 4.17 -29.08 36.34
C GLU A 13 5.67 -29.18 36.66
N ILE A 14 6.21 -30.40 36.62
CA ILE A 14 7.64 -30.69 36.81
C ILE A 14 8.48 -30.51 35.53
N SER A 15 7.85 -30.11 34.41
CA SER A 15 8.53 -29.98 33.12
C SER A 15 9.60 -28.88 33.15
N THR A 16 10.72 -29.19 32.54
CA THR A 16 11.86 -28.28 32.38
C THR A 16 11.54 -27.15 31.41
N GLU A 17 12.27 -26.03 31.50
CA GLU A 17 12.11 -24.90 30.58
C GLU A 17 12.27 -25.32 29.09
N LYS A 18 13.13 -26.31 28.83
CA LYS A 18 13.34 -26.87 27.50
C LYS A 18 12.09 -27.58 26.98
N GLU A 19 11.39 -28.33 27.83
CA GLU A 19 10.15 -29.04 27.50
C GLU A 19 8.98 -28.06 27.31
N ILE A 20 8.87 -27.05 28.17
CA ILE A 20 7.89 -25.96 28.06
C ILE A 20 8.07 -25.22 26.72
N ARG A 21 9.31 -24.88 26.35
CA ARG A 21 9.65 -24.23 25.07
C ARG A 21 9.44 -25.15 23.86
N GLY A 22 9.58 -26.46 24.04
CA GLY A 22 9.29 -27.46 23.01
C GLY A 22 7.79 -27.57 22.73
N ALA A 23 6.98 -27.64 23.80
CA ALA A 23 5.53 -27.69 23.72
C ALA A 23 4.94 -26.41 23.10
N PHE A 24 5.43 -25.24 23.50
CA PHE A 24 5.03 -23.96 22.89
C PHE A 24 5.32 -23.93 21.39
N ARG A 25 6.52 -24.35 20.95
CA ARG A 25 6.87 -24.37 19.52
C ARG A 25 5.97 -25.30 18.71
N ARG A 26 5.65 -26.49 19.24
CA ARG A 26 4.74 -27.43 18.61
C ARG A 26 3.32 -26.85 18.45
N LEU A 27 2.79 -26.27 19.52
CA LEU A 27 1.45 -25.67 19.54
C LEU A 27 1.39 -24.39 18.68
N ALA A 28 2.44 -23.55 18.70
CA ALA A 28 2.53 -22.35 17.88
C ALA A 28 2.51 -22.67 16.38
N LEU A 29 3.15 -23.77 15.95
CA LEU A 29 3.13 -24.24 14.57
C LEU A 29 1.79 -24.85 14.15
N GLN A 30 1.05 -25.42 15.10
CA GLN A 30 -0.25 -26.04 14.88
C GLN A 30 -1.39 -24.99 14.79
N TYR A 31 -1.32 -23.94 15.60
CA TYR A 31 -2.35 -22.90 15.69
C TYR A 31 -1.95 -21.58 15.02
N HIS A 32 -0.90 -21.56 14.20
CA HIS A 32 -0.50 -20.36 13.45
C HIS A 32 -1.59 -19.95 12.45
N SER A 33 -1.88 -18.65 12.37
CA SER A 33 -2.91 -18.10 11.47
C SER A 33 -2.67 -18.42 9.98
N ASP A 34 -1.40 -18.50 9.55
CA ASP A 34 -1.02 -18.91 8.19
C ASP A 34 -1.35 -20.38 7.84
N ARG A 35 -1.72 -21.20 8.83
CA ARG A 35 -2.14 -22.61 8.64
C ARG A 35 -3.61 -22.87 9.01
N GLY A 36 -4.41 -21.81 9.18
CA GLY A 36 -5.84 -21.91 9.46
C GLY A 36 -6.20 -22.15 10.94
N GLY A 37 -5.28 -21.88 11.87
CA GLY A 37 -5.53 -21.98 13.32
C GLY A 37 -6.41 -20.86 13.88
N GLU A 38 -7.21 -21.16 14.91
CA GLU A 38 -8.00 -20.15 15.62
C GLU A 38 -7.10 -19.17 16.41
N ASN A 39 -7.17 -17.88 16.05
CA ASN A 39 -6.40 -16.80 16.67
C ASN A 39 -6.54 -16.75 18.21
N LYS A 40 -7.73 -17.11 18.74
CA LYS A 40 -7.99 -17.15 20.19
C LYS A 40 -7.17 -18.22 20.92
N GLN A 41 -6.98 -19.40 20.31
CA GLN A 41 -6.17 -20.46 20.93
C GLN A 41 -4.69 -20.12 20.91
N PHE A 42 -4.20 -19.53 19.82
CA PHE A 42 -2.81 -19.11 19.72
C PHE A 42 -2.44 -18.04 20.78
N ILE A 43 -3.32 -17.04 20.98
CA ILE A 43 -3.16 -16.03 22.03
C ILE A 43 -3.09 -16.70 23.41
N ARG A 44 -3.97 -17.67 23.67
CA ARG A 44 -4.01 -18.42 24.93
C ARG A 44 -2.73 -19.22 25.18
N ILE A 45 -2.23 -19.93 24.17
CA ILE A 45 -0.98 -20.71 24.22
C ILE A 45 0.23 -19.79 24.47
N LYS A 46 0.28 -18.64 23.80
CA LYS A 46 1.35 -17.64 23.97
C LYS A 46 1.36 -17.07 25.38
N GLN A 47 0.19 -16.73 25.91
CA GLN A 47 0.06 -16.20 27.27
C GLN A 47 0.53 -17.22 28.32
N ALA A 48 0.12 -18.49 28.20
CA ALA A 48 0.55 -19.55 29.11
C ALA A 48 2.07 -19.75 29.09
N TYR A 49 2.71 -19.70 27.91
CA TYR A 49 4.17 -19.81 27.80
C TYR A 49 4.91 -18.64 28.48
N GLU A 50 4.46 -17.39 28.28
CA GLU A 50 5.08 -16.22 28.91
C GLU A 50 4.86 -16.21 30.43
N ASP A 51 3.69 -16.63 30.91
CA ASP A 51 3.42 -16.73 32.33
C ASP A 51 4.30 -17.81 33.00
N LEU A 52 4.52 -18.96 32.36
CA LEU A 52 5.43 -19.99 32.88
C LEU A 52 6.89 -19.53 32.90
N LYS A 53 7.32 -18.69 31.96
CA LYS A 53 8.67 -18.13 31.93
C LYS A 53 8.97 -17.26 33.15
N ILE A 54 7.95 -16.64 33.74
CA ILE A 54 8.04 -15.86 34.99
C ILE A 54 7.60 -16.65 36.23
N GLY A 55 7.41 -17.97 36.10
CA GLY A 55 7.02 -18.86 37.20
C GLY A 55 5.54 -18.78 37.61
N LYS A 56 4.67 -18.21 36.78
CA LYS A 56 3.23 -18.07 37.07
C LYS A 56 2.48 -19.33 36.62
N LYS A 57 1.96 -20.08 37.59
CA LYS A 57 1.31 -21.39 37.39
C LYS A 57 -0.09 -21.33 36.73
N TYR A 58 -0.86 -20.29 37.01
CA TYR A 58 -2.23 -20.15 36.50
C TYR A 58 -2.37 -18.91 35.62
N PRO A 59 -3.25 -18.92 34.60
CA PRO A 59 -3.58 -17.72 33.83
C PRO A 59 -4.08 -16.59 34.75
N ASP A 60 -4.01 -15.36 34.26
CA ASP A 60 -4.58 -14.21 34.96
C ASP A 60 -6.04 -14.48 35.38
N THR A 61 -6.36 -14.26 36.66
CA THR A 61 -7.75 -14.25 37.16
C THR A 61 -8.54 -13.10 36.53
N ASP A 62 -9.87 -13.11 36.52
CA ASP A 62 -10.64 -12.02 35.88
C ASP A 62 -10.36 -10.64 36.51
N ALA A 63 -10.00 -10.59 37.79
CA ALA A 63 -9.55 -9.36 38.46
C ALA A 63 -8.11 -8.95 38.07
N GLU A 64 -7.19 -9.91 37.88
CA GLU A 64 -5.84 -9.63 37.36
C GLU A 64 -5.86 -9.26 35.88
N LYS A 65 -6.70 -9.93 35.08
CA LYS A 65 -7.04 -9.53 33.72
C LYS A 65 -7.56 -8.12 33.74
N LEU A 66 -8.48 -7.74 34.64
CA LEU A 66 -9.01 -6.38 34.75
C LEU A 66 -7.95 -5.34 35.18
N ARG A 67 -6.91 -5.77 35.92
CA ARG A 67 -5.84 -4.89 36.44
C ARG A 67 -4.67 -4.77 35.47
N ARG A 68 -4.31 -5.84 34.76
CA ARG A 68 -3.39 -5.84 33.62
C ARG A 68 -4.04 -5.24 32.37
N SER A 69 -5.34 -5.43 32.17
CA SER A 69 -6.12 -4.79 31.11
C SER A 69 -6.11 -3.27 31.31
N ARG A 70 -6.29 -2.78 32.54
CA ARG A 70 -6.13 -1.36 32.87
C ARG A 70 -4.74 -0.76 32.60
N VAL A 71 -3.69 -1.57 32.40
CA VAL A 71 -2.31 -1.09 32.15
C VAL A 71 -1.80 -1.45 30.74
N TYR A 72 -2.42 -2.41 30.03
CA TYR A 72 -1.97 -2.88 28.71
C TYR A 72 -3.08 -3.22 27.70
N SER A 73 -4.36 -3.06 28.03
CA SER A 73 -5.46 -3.04 27.04
C SER A 73 -6.22 -1.71 27.15
N GLY A 74 -5.87 -0.81 26.24
CA GLY A 74 -6.73 0.31 25.95
C GLY A 74 -8.03 -0.17 25.34
N ASP A 75 -9.11 -0.23 26.11
CA ASP A 75 -10.47 -0.50 25.61
C ASP A 75 -11.11 0.76 24.99
N THR A 76 -10.36 1.86 24.91
CA THR A 76 -10.78 3.11 24.27
C THR A 76 -9.88 3.46 23.09
N ASP A 77 -10.46 4.08 22.05
CA ASP A 77 -9.72 4.61 20.90
C ASP A 77 -8.57 5.54 21.31
N ALA A 78 -8.73 6.25 22.43
CA ALA A 78 -7.71 7.15 22.98
C ALA A 78 -6.44 6.42 23.45
N ASP A 79 -6.59 5.26 24.06
CA ASP A 79 -5.46 4.46 24.55
C ASP A 79 -4.72 3.76 23.39
N ILE A 80 -5.47 3.27 22.40
CA ILE A 80 -4.89 2.74 21.15
C ILE A 80 -4.09 3.83 20.42
N ARG A 81 -4.62 5.07 20.37
CA ARG A 81 -3.91 6.23 19.79
C ARG A 81 -2.62 6.55 20.55
N ARG A 82 -2.67 6.62 21.90
CA ARG A 82 -1.49 6.89 22.71
C ARG A 82 -0.41 5.81 22.52
N LYS A 83 -0.82 4.54 22.45
CA LYS A 83 0.08 3.41 22.19
C LYS A 83 0.74 3.52 20.81
N ASN A 84 -0.05 3.77 19.76
CA ASN A 84 0.46 3.94 18.40
C ASN A 84 1.41 5.15 18.27
N GLN A 85 1.19 6.22 19.03
CA GLN A 85 2.11 7.36 19.10
C GLN A 85 3.47 6.99 19.69
N ILE A 86 3.51 6.22 20.77
CA ILE A 86 4.77 5.78 21.39
C ILE A 86 5.54 4.86 20.43
N LEU A 87 4.85 3.87 19.85
CA LEU A 87 5.44 2.94 18.89
C LEU A 87 5.97 3.67 17.65
N GLY A 88 5.18 4.58 17.08
CA GLY A 88 5.57 5.38 15.92
C GLY A 88 6.81 6.23 16.20
N ARG A 89 6.92 6.80 17.39
CA ARG A 89 8.09 7.59 17.81
C ARG A 89 9.36 6.76 17.91
N GLU A 90 9.27 5.57 18.52
CA GLU A 90 10.41 4.66 18.66
C GLU A 90 10.90 4.17 17.30
N ILE A 91 9.98 3.67 16.47
CA ILE A 91 10.32 3.16 15.14
C ILE A 91 10.85 4.29 14.25
N SER A 92 10.25 5.49 14.28
CA SER A 92 10.72 6.63 13.49
C SER A 92 12.13 7.07 13.87
N ARG A 93 12.50 6.99 15.16
CA ARG A 93 13.88 7.27 15.60
C ARG A 93 14.86 6.22 15.08
N GLU A 94 14.48 4.95 15.12
CA GLU A 94 15.26 3.85 14.54
C GLU A 94 15.44 4.05 13.02
N MET A 95 14.38 4.42 12.30
CA MET A 95 14.45 4.68 10.85
C MET A 95 15.36 5.86 10.52
N ARG A 96 15.36 6.92 11.33
CA ARG A 96 16.32 8.02 11.17
C ARG A 96 17.77 7.56 11.33
N THR A 97 18.01 6.69 12.31
CA THR A 97 19.35 6.11 12.54
C THR A 97 19.76 5.23 11.36
N ALA A 98 18.81 4.48 10.78
CA ALA A 98 19.01 3.69 9.58
C ALA A 98 19.33 4.54 8.34
N GLU A 99 18.62 5.66 8.16
CA GLU A 99 18.87 6.64 7.10
C GLU A 99 20.29 7.24 7.23
N GLU A 100 20.66 7.74 8.42
CA GLU A 100 21.98 8.33 8.66
C GLU A 100 23.11 7.33 8.43
N TRP A 101 22.92 6.08 8.87
CA TRP A 101 23.87 5.00 8.63
C TRP A 101 24.02 4.68 7.14
N ALA A 102 22.92 4.53 6.41
CA ALA A 102 22.94 4.26 4.97
C ALA A 102 23.59 5.43 4.20
N ALA A 103 23.26 6.67 4.58
CA ALA A 103 23.83 7.87 3.97
C ALA A 103 25.34 8.00 4.24
N ALA A 104 25.81 7.64 5.43
CA ALA A 104 27.23 7.62 5.76
C ALA A 104 28.01 6.63 4.88
N LEU A 105 27.50 5.39 4.74
CA LEU A 105 28.09 4.38 3.86
C LEU A 105 28.08 4.82 2.40
N ASN A 106 27.02 5.51 1.97
CA ASN A 106 26.94 6.01 0.61
C ASN A 106 27.98 7.10 0.34
N ARG A 107 28.19 8.03 1.28
CA ARG A 107 29.23 9.08 1.18
C ARG A 107 30.65 8.51 1.18
N SER A 108 30.91 7.47 1.98
CA SER A 108 32.22 6.83 2.04
C SER A 108 32.42 5.71 1.03
N ASN A 109 31.43 5.48 0.14
CA ASN A 109 31.38 4.36 -0.80
C ASN A 109 31.74 3.00 -0.16
N SER A 110 31.27 2.78 1.07
CA SER A 110 31.58 1.60 1.87
C SER A 110 30.42 0.61 1.87
N THR A 111 30.72 -0.66 2.09
CA THR A 111 29.72 -1.72 2.22
C THR A 111 29.57 -2.15 3.67
N ALA A 112 28.34 -2.29 4.14
CA ALA A 112 28.06 -2.91 5.42
C ALA A 112 26.61 -3.38 5.49
N THR A 113 26.34 -4.26 6.46
CA THR A 113 25.01 -4.75 6.81
C THR A 113 24.74 -4.45 8.28
N ARG A 114 23.53 -4.02 8.60
CA ARG A 114 23.11 -3.74 9.97
C ARG A 114 21.62 -4.00 10.16
N LEU A 115 21.28 -4.56 11.33
CA LEU A 115 19.92 -4.72 11.79
C LEU A 115 19.47 -3.48 12.56
N PHE A 116 18.25 -3.02 12.30
CA PHE A 116 17.58 -1.90 12.97
C PHE A 116 16.24 -2.35 13.54
N GLY A 117 15.74 -1.61 14.54
CA GLY A 117 14.50 -1.96 15.23
C GLY A 117 14.70 -2.94 16.38
N SER A 118 13.63 -3.64 16.76
CA SER A 118 13.66 -4.56 17.90
C SER A 118 12.72 -5.74 17.72
N LYS A 119 12.98 -6.85 18.44
CA LYS A 119 12.09 -8.03 18.46
C LYS A 119 10.64 -7.71 18.85
N ALA A 120 10.40 -6.61 19.55
CA ALA A 120 9.07 -6.20 19.97
C ALA A 120 8.34 -5.32 18.92
N LEU A 121 9.10 -4.60 18.09
CA LEU A 121 8.58 -3.59 17.15
C LEU A 121 8.69 -3.99 15.68
N GLY A 122 9.44 -5.06 15.40
CA GLY A 122 9.87 -5.45 14.06
C GLY A 122 11.34 -5.10 13.85
N GLU A 123 12.05 -6.01 13.21
CA GLU A 123 13.46 -5.84 12.84
C GLU A 123 13.56 -5.68 11.32
N ILE A 124 14.40 -4.76 10.87
CA ILE A 124 14.74 -4.59 9.45
C ILE A 124 16.25 -4.69 9.27
N GLU A 125 16.66 -5.45 8.26
CA GLU A 125 18.07 -5.56 7.86
C GLU A 125 18.30 -4.62 6.68
N LEU A 126 19.28 -3.73 6.81
CA LEU A 126 19.77 -2.92 5.71
C LEU A 126 21.17 -3.39 5.33
N GLU A 127 21.43 -3.50 4.03
CA GLU A 127 22.73 -3.81 3.45
C GLU A 127 23.04 -2.81 2.33
N ARG A 128 24.12 -2.04 2.48
CA ARG A 128 24.70 -1.25 1.39
C ARG A 128 25.65 -2.16 0.60
N LYS A 129 25.25 -2.55 -0.62
CA LYS A 129 26.02 -3.41 -1.52
C LYS A 129 27.14 -2.67 -2.23
N ALA A 130 28.16 -3.37 -2.72
CA ALA A 130 29.32 -2.75 -3.40
C ALA A 130 28.95 -1.83 -4.58
N ASN A 131 27.86 -2.14 -5.29
CA ASN A 131 27.35 -1.39 -6.44
C ASN A 131 26.53 -0.13 -6.09
N GLY A 132 26.42 0.26 -4.81
CA GLY A 132 25.61 1.42 -4.41
C GLY A 132 24.17 1.09 -4.04
N ALA A 133 23.68 -0.12 -4.31
CA ALA A 133 22.32 -0.49 -3.97
C ALA A 133 22.13 -0.68 -2.47
N LEU A 134 21.04 -0.15 -1.92
CA LEU A 134 20.58 -0.44 -0.57
C LEU A 134 19.55 -1.56 -0.61
N SER A 135 19.88 -2.71 -0.05
CA SER A 135 18.94 -3.80 0.17
C SER A 135 18.28 -3.64 1.54
N ILE A 136 16.96 -3.71 1.58
CA ILE A 136 16.16 -3.63 2.81
C ILE A 136 15.36 -4.91 2.92
N LYS A 137 15.51 -5.65 4.01
CA LYS A 137 14.71 -6.84 4.30
C LYS A 137 13.93 -6.65 5.59
N GLY A 138 12.65 -7.04 5.58
CA GLY A 138 11.72 -6.83 6.68
C GLY A 138 10.66 -5.78 6.34
N ASN A 139 9.63 -5.65 7.18
CA ASN A 139 8.55 -4.70 6.93
C ASN A 139 8.97 -3.28 7.34
N PHE A 140 8.78 -2.31 6.45
CA PHE A 140 9.11 -0.91 6.71
C PHE A 140 7.87 -0.13 7.17
N MET A 141 7.98 0.56 8.30
CA MET A 141 6.91 1.34 8.89
C MET A 141 7.48 2.51 9.68
N ALA A 142 6.71 3.59 9.79
CA ALA A 142 6.92 4.74 10.67
C ALA A 142 8.28 5.45 10.49
N GLY A 143 8.28 6.55 9.73
CA GLY A 143 9.45 7.40 9.53
C GLY A 143 9.85 7.56 8.07
N SER A 144 10.93 8.32 7.85
CA SER A 144 11.46 8.61 6.54
C SER A 144 12.75 7.85 6.24
N LEU A 145 12.94 7.52 4.97
CA LEU A 145 14.22 7.06 4.43
C LEU A 145 14.51 7.82 3.13
N THR A 146 15.55 8.66 3.15
CA THR A 146 16.10 9.30 1.96
C THR A 146 17.40 8.63 1.54
N TYR A 147 17.49 8.20 0.28
CA TYR A 147 18.68 7.54 -0.25
C TYR A 147 19.05 8.05 -1.64
N ASP A 148 20.35 8.03 -1.95
CA ASP A 148 20.89 8.41 -3.27
C ASP A 148 21.49 7.18 -3.96
N GLY A 149 20.63 6.39 -4.58
CA GLY A 149 21.01 5.15 -5.25
C GLY A 149 19.84 4.17 -5.33
N PRO A 150 20.05 3.02 -6.02
CA PRO A 150 19.02 2.00 -6.14
C PRO A 150 18.62 1.41 -4.78
N VAL A 151 17.34 1.11 -4.59
CA VAL A 151 16.83 0.41 -3.40
C VAL A 151 16.13 -0.87 -3.82
N ILE A 152 16.46 -1.98 -3.16
CA ILE A 152 15.79 -3.27 -3.30
C ILE A 152 15.10 -3.59 -1.98
N MET A 153 13.77 -3.68 -2.00
CA MET A 153 12.93 -3.92 -0.83
C MET A 153 12.38 -5.35 -0.84
N GLN A 154 12.60 -6.08 0.25
CA GLN A 154 12.02 -7.39 0.52
C GLN A 154 11.17 -7.32 1.80
N GLY A 155 9.89 -7.00 1.62
CA GLY A 155 8.95 -6.80 2.72
C GLY A 155 7.86 -5.80 2.35
N SER A 156 6.84 -5.69 3.21
CA SER A 156 5.76 -4.73 3.01
C SER A 156 6.12 -3.35 3.58
N ILE A 157 5.50 -2.32 3.03
CA ILE A 157 5.64 -0.92 3.46
C ILE A 157 4.27 -0.44 3.91
N THR A 158 4.17 0.06 5.13
CA THR A 158 2.90 0.51 5.69
C THR A 158 3.09 1.81 6.43
N SER A 159 2.13 2.74 6.32
CA SER A 159 2.15 3.97 7.12
C SER A 159 1.27 3.85 8.35
N PRO A 160 1.73 4.34 9.52
CA PRO A 160 0.89 4.47 10.70
C PRO A 160 -0.37 5.30 10.38
N THR A 161 -1.51 4.75 10.74
CA THR A 161 -2.82 5.31 10.37
C THR A 161 -3.20 6.53 11.21
N TRP A 162 -2.75 6.63 12.46
CA TRP A 162 -3.25 7.62 13.41
C TRP A 162 -2.27 8.75 13.73
N THR A 163 -1.07 8.72 13.16
CA THR A 163 0.03 9.61 13.54
C THR A 163 0.74 10.14 12.30
N LYS A 164 0.21 11.24 11.74
CA LYS A 164 0.78 11.87 10.53
C LYS A 164 2.24 12.29 10.71
N GLU A 165 2.66 12.61 11.93
CA GLU A 165 4.05 12.94 12.27
C GLU A 165 5.03 11.79 11.94
N PHE A 166 4.58 10.55 12.05
CA PHE A 166 5.38 9.35 11.77
C PHE A 166 4.96 8.68 10.47
N ALA A 167 4.40 9.44 9.52
CA ALA A 167 4.03 8.88 8.22
C ALA A 167 5.24 8.21 7.55
N THR A 168 5.00 7.08 6.90
CA THR A 168 6.04 6.35 6.19
C THR A 168 6.37 7.03 4.88
N TYR A 169 7.61 7.51 4.71
CA TYR A 169 8.06 8.18 3.50
C TYR A 169 9.42 7.67 3.01
N ILE A 170 9.45 7.08 1.82
CA ILE A 170 10.71 6.67 1.18
C ILE A 170 10.99 7.59 -0.01
N ARG A 171 12.17 8.22 -0.03
CA ARG A 171 12.61 9.13 -1.09
C ARG A 171 13.92 8.65 -1.68
N LEU A 172 13.93 8.38 -2.98
CA LEU A 172 15.15 8.15 -3.75
C LEU A 172 15.42 9.39 -4.61
N THR A 173 16.59 9.99 -4.44
CA THR A 173 17.02 11.11 -5.28
C THR A 173 17.50 10.62 -6.65
N ARG A 174 18.12 9.44 -6.71
CA ARG A 174 18.51 8.73 -7.93
C ARG A 174 18.37 7.22 -7.76
N GLY A 175 18.26 6.51 -8.87
CA GLY A 175 18.21 5.04 -8.92
C GLY A 175 16.79 4.50 -8.82
N ASP A 176 16.65 3.22 -9.18
CA ASP A 176 15.36 2.56 -9.16
C ASP A 176 14.96 2.09 -7.76
N PHE A 177 13.68 2.19 -7.45
CA PHE A 177 13.06 1.50 -6.31
C PHE A 177 12.45 0.19 -6.82
N ARG A 178 12.86 -0.95 -6.27
CA ARG A 178 12.35 -2.26 -6.70
C ARG A 178 11.94 -3.10 -5.50
N MET A 179 10.73 -3.64 -5.53
CA MET A 179 10.33 -4.71 -4.63
C MET A 179 10.79 -6.05 -5.21
N LEU A 180 11.43 -6.89 -4.40
CA LEU A 180 11.93 -8.19 -4.83
C LEU A 180 10.76 -9.12 -5.17
N GLU A 181 10.73 -9.63 -6.40
CA GLU A 181 9.67 -10.50 -6.94
C GLU A 181 8.27 -9.96 -6.61
N ALA A 182 8.07 -8.69 -6.97
CA ALA A 182 6.92 -7.87 -6.59
C ALA A 182 5.55 -8.55 -6.85
N THR A 183 5.46 -9.40 -7.87
CA THR A 183 4.25 -10.14 -8.28
C THR A 183 4.07 -11.49 -7.57
N GLU A 184 5.14 -12.08 -7.02
CA GLU A 184 5.09 -13.41 -6.40
C GLU A 184 4.94 -13.32 -4.88
N ASN A 185 5.67 -12.39 -4.26
CA ASN A 185 5.78 -12.30 -2.80
C ASN A 185 4.61 -11.58 -2.11
N LYS A 186 3.60 -11.12 -2.88
CA LYS A 186 2.38 -10.43 -2.39
C LYS A 186 2.65 -9.27 -1.42
N TYR A 187 3.86 -8.69 -1.46
CA TYR A 187 4.19 -7.53 -0.64
C TYR A 187 3.31 -6.35 -1.00
N LYS A 188 3.04 -5.51 0.01
CA LYS A 188 2.10 -4.40 -0.09
C LYS A 188 2.76 -3.08 0.25
N ILE A 189 2.33 -2.02 -0.43
CA ILE A 189 2.56 -0.63 -0.04
C ILE A 189 1.20 -0.07 0.36
N GLU A 190 1.02 0.33 1.62
CA GLU A 190 -0.34 0.60 2.11
C GLU A 190 -0.47 1.66 3.21
N ASN A 191 -1.73 1.96 3.54
CA ASN A 191 -2.16 2.81 4.65
C ASN A 191 -1.65 4.26 4.60
N GLY A 192 -1.44 4.81 3.41
CA GLY A 192 -0.95 6.17 3.22
C GLY A 192 0.57 6.29 3.16
N ALA A 193 1.29 5.18 2.98
CA ALA A 193 2.72 5.22 2.71
C ALA A 193 3.02 6.03 1.44
N ARG A 194 4.11 6.77 1.47
CA ARG A 194 4.58 7.56 0.32
C ARG A 194 5.93 7.07 -0.16
N ILE A 195 6.05 6.86 -1.46
CA ILE A 195 7.32 6.58 -2.13
C ILE A 195 7.54 7.64 -3.23
N THR A 196 8.72 8.22 -3.28
CA THR A 196 9.10 9.18 -4.34
C THR A 196 10.45 8.79 -4.91
N VAL A 197 10.49 8.53 -6.21
CA VAL A 197 11.70 8.19 -6.97
C VAL A 197 11.94 9.30 -7.98
N GLU A 198 12.79 10.27 -7.63
CA GLU A 198 12.94 11.51 -8.42
C GLU A 198 13.56 11.26 -9.80
N ASN A 199 14.63 10.45 -9.82
CA ASN A 199 15.38 10.13 -11.03
C ASN A 199 15.60 8.61 -11.12
N GLY A 200 14.54 7.89 -11.47
CA GLY A 200 14.54 6.45 -11.61
C GLY A 200 13.13 5.89 -11.78
N ASN A 201 13.04 4.57 -11.80
CA ASN A 201 11.78 3.85 -11.94
C ASN A 201 11.34 3.24 -10.61
N ALA A 202 10.04 2.96 -10.48
CA ALA A 202 9.49 2.21 -9.36
C ALA A 202 8.87 0.90 -9.87
N ILE A 203 9.47 -0.23 -9.52
CA ILE A 203 8.89 -1.57 -9.80
C ILE A 203 8.31 -2.07 -8.48
N ILE A 204 7.00 -1.91 -8.35
CA ILE A 204 6.26 -2.10 -7.12
C ILE A 204 5.18 -3.17 -7.32
N GLY A 205 4.85 -3.91 -6.26
CA GLY A 205 3.86 -4.98 -6.34
C GLY A 205 2.46 -4.41 -6.18
N ASN A 206 1.86 -4.67 -5.02
CA ASN A 206 0.51 -4.28 -4.73
C ASN A 206 0.46 -2.97 -3.91
N VAL A 207 -0.44 -2.07 -4.27
CA VAL A 207 -0.60 -0.75 -3.63
C VAL A 207 -2.02 -0.60 -3.12
N PHE A 208 -2.18 -0.32 -1.82
CA PHE A 208 -3.49 -0.23 -1.18
C PHE A 208 -3.68 1.08 -0.44
N GLY A 209 -4.71 1.82 -0.82
CA GLY A 209 -5.25 2.89 0.01
C GLY A 209 -6.14 2.38 1.12
N ARG A 210 -6.58 3.31 1.98
CA ARG A 210 -7.70 3.07 2.90
C ARG A 210 -8.52 4.34 3.14
N LYS A 211 -9.83 4.17 3.31
CA LYS A 211 -10.74 5.16 3.91
C LYS A 211 -11.15 4.68 5.29
N LEU A 212 -11.15 5.57 6.27
CA LEU A 212 -11.63 5.31 7.62
C LEU A 212 -12.82 6.20 7.92
N ARG A 213 -13.86 5.59 8.45
CA ARG A 213 -14.99 6.30 9.04
C ARG A 213 -14.62 6.63 10.48
N VAL A 214 -14.51 7.91 10.79
CA VAL A 214 -14.17 8.41 12.13
C VAL A 214 -15.38 9.19 12.64
N GLU A 215 -15.68 9.08 13.93
CA GLU A 215 -16.77 9.85 14.54
C GLU A 215 -16.51 11.35 14.44
N ASP A 216 -17.60 12.13 14.33
CA ASP A 216 -17.56 13.59 14.32
C ASP A 216 -16.75 14.13 15.51
N PRO A 217 -15.72 14.97 15.29
CA PRO A 217 -14.93 15.56 16.37
C PRO A 217 -15.77 16.37 17.37
N GLY A 218 -16.94 16.85 16.96
CA GLY A 218 -17.93 17.54 17.79
C GLY A 218 -18.84 16.62 18.61
N GLY A 219 -18.66 15.29 18.55
CA GLY A 219 -19.43 14.31 19.32
C GLY A 219 -20.87 14.12 18.86
N ARG A 220 -21.22 14.58 17.65
CA ARG A 220 -22.58 14.44 17.10
C ARG A 220 -22.86 12.99 16.73
N VAL A 221 -23.82 12.39 17.43
CA VAL A 221 -24.25 11.01 17.19
C VAL A 221 -24.79 10.86 15.77
N GLY A 222 -24.28 9.86 15.05
CA GLY A 222 -24.72 9.56 13.68
C GLY A 222 -24.01 10.37 12.58
N VAL A 223 -23.14 11.32 12.93
CA VAL A 223 -22.29 12.06 11.97
C VAL A 223 -20.89 11.44 11.98
N PHE A 224 -20.35 11.21 10.79
CA PHE A 224 -19.02 10.62 10.62
C PHE A 224 -18.24 11.39 9.56
N GLU A 225 -16.94 11.55 9.80
CA GLU A 225 -15.99 12.04 8.82
C GLU A 225 -15.27 10.87 8.16
N ILE A 226 -15.06 10.96 6.85
CA ILE A 226 -14.23 10.00 6.12
C ILE A 226 -12.81 10.55 6.09
N GLN A 227 -11.91 9.89 6.82
CA GLN A 227 -10.47 10.15 6.75
C GLN A 227 -9.84 9.26 5.69
N GLU A 228 -9.19 9.89 4.72
CA GLU A 228 -8.52 9.21 3.62
C GLU A 228 -7.03 9.05 3.89
N HIS A 229 -6.56 7.80 3.80
CA HIS A 229 -5.14 7.43 3.86
C HIS A 229 -4.69 7.05 2.45
N ARG A 230 -4.48 8.08 1.62
CA ARG A 230 -4.08 7.85 0.23
C ARG A 230 -2.63 7.40 0.13
N THR A 231 -2.42 6.15 -0.29
CA THR A 231 -1.07 5.63 -0.56
C THR A 231 -0.57 6.23 -1.87
N HIS A 232 0.64 6.78 -1.87
CA HIS A 232 1.13 7.57 -3.00
C HIS A 232 2.52 7.09 -3.46
N VAL A 233 2.63 6.67 -4.72
CA VAL A 233 3.92 6.42 -5.36
C VAL A 233 4.14 7.37 -6.53
N CYS A 234 5.28 8.05 -6.53
CA CYS A 234 5.63 9.09 -7.50
C CYS A 234 6.98 8.78 -8.16
N ALA A 235 7.03 8.78 -9.49
CA ALA A 235 8.25 8.71 -10.29
C ALA A 235 8.15 9.71 -11.45
N PRO A 236 8.32 11.03 -11.21
CA PRO A 236 7.85 12.10 -12.10
C PRO A 236 8.41 12.04 -13.53
N ASN A 237 9.65 11.54 -13.67
CA ASN A 237 10.36 11.38 -14.94
C ASN A 237 10.60 9.91 -15.30
N GLY A 238 9.98 8.97 -14.58
CA GLY A 238 10.25 7.55 -14.67
C GLY A 238 9.01 6.71 -14.93
N THR A 239 9.20 5.40 -14.91
CA THR A 239 8.12 4.43 -15.03
C THR A 239 7.74 3.87 -13.67
N ILE A 240 6.44 3.80 -13.39
CA ILE A 240 5.89 2.97 -12.30
C ILE A 240 5.33 1.69 -12.92
N VAL A 241 5.79 0.54 -12.44
CA VAL A 241 5.20 -0.78 -12.74
C VAL A 241 4.51 -1.27 -11.47
N ALA A 242 3.21 -1.55 -11.53
CA ALA A 242 2.40 -2.03 -10.41
C ALA A 242 1.55 -3.25 -10.79
N GLU A 243 1.27 -4.12 -9.84
CA GLU A 243 0.38 -5.26 -10.04
C GLU A 243 -1.08 -4.85 -9.82
N ASN A 244 -1.51 -4.80 -8.56
CA ASN A 244 -2.85 -4.36 -8.18
C ASN A 244 -2.77 -3.04 -7.41
N VAL A 245 -3.52 -2.04 -7.85
CA VAL A 245 -3.68 -0.77 -7.14
C VAL A 245 -5.13 -0.65 -6.72
N VAL A 246 -5.38 -0.53 -5.42
CA VAL A 246 -6.74 -0.68 -4.89
C VAL A 246 -7.03 0.38 -3.82
N ASN A 247 -8.30 0.77 -3.69
CA ASN A 247 -8.78 1.80 -2.77
C ASN A 247 -8.12 3.17 -3.08
N THR A 248 -8.01 4.02 -2.06
CA THR A 248 -7.41 5.35 -2.15
C THR A 248 -5.90 5.28 -2.42
N ALA A 249 -5.52 5.05 -3.67
CA ALA A 249 -4.13 5.02 -4.09
C ALA A 249 -3.91 6.04 -5.20
N LEU A 250 -2.71 6.63 -5.26
CA LEU A 250 -2.28 7.54 -6.30
C LEU A 250 -0.94 7.10 -6.85
N LEU A 251 -0.88 6.96 -8.17
CA LEU A 251 0.36 6.79 -8.91
C LEU A 251 0.58 8.02 -9.80
N GLU A 252 1.74 8.66 -9.69
CA GLU A 252 2.14 9.79 -10.53
C GLU A 252 3.47 9.47 -11.22
N ALA A 253 3.50 9.45 -12.56
CA ALA A 253 4.72 9.11 -13.29
C ALA A 253 4.79 9.74 -14.68
N GLU A 254 5.91 9.53 -15.38
CA GLU A 254 5.96 9.76 -16.82
C GLU A 254 5.19 8.63 -17.54
N LYS A 255 5.46 7.38 -17.12
CA LYS A 255 4.78 6.18 -17.61
C LYS A 255 4.25 5.33 -16.45
N ILE A 256 3.03 4.82 -16.57
CA ILE A 256 2.45 3.85 -15.64
C ILE A 256 2.14 2.56 -16.41
N ILE A 257 2.64 1.45 -15.90
CA ILE A 257 2.31 0.09 -16.34
C ILE A 257 1.64 -0.60 -15.17
N ILE A 258 0.40 -1.07 -15.37
CA ILE A 258 -0.40 -1.65 -14.28
C ILE A 258 -1.17 -2.87 -14.77
N ILE A 259 -1.38 -3.86 -13.89
CA ILE A 259 -2.32 -4.95 -14.20
C ILE A 259 -3.75 -4.48 -13.90
N ASN A 260 -4.08 -4.19 -12.63
CA ASN A 260 -5.44 -3.85 -12.21
C ASN A 260 -5.50 -2.57 -11.37
N ALA A 261 -6.59 -1.80 -11.53
CA ALA A 261 -6.94 -0.68 -10.66
C ALA A 261 -8.40 -0.81 -10.19
N GLU A 262 -8.67 -0.74 -8.88
CA GLU A 262 -10.01 -0.94 -8.33
C GLU A 262 -10.28 0.06 -7.18
N ASP A 263 -11.46 0.69 -7.15
CA ASP A 263 -11.96 1.54 -6.07
C ASP A 263 -11.16 2.84 -5.79
N ASP A 264 -11.52 4.01 -6.34
CA ASP A 264 -10.91 5.32 -6.00
C ASP A 264 -9.38 5.41 -6.21
N VAL A 265 -8.89 4.70 -7.23
CA VAL A 265 -7.51 4.82 -7.70
C VAL A 265 -7.37 6.05 -8.59
N ARG A 266 -6.27 6.78 -8.39
CA ARG A 266 -5.88 7.90 -9.26
C ARG A 266 -4.57 7.59 -9.96
N LEU A 267 -4.54 7.71 -11.27
CA LEU A 267 -3.36 7.51 -12.10
C LEU A 267 -3.09 8.80 -12.86
N ALA A 268 -1.89 9.37 -12.74
CA ALA A 268 -1.52 10.59 -13.44
C ALA A 268 -0.21 10.39 -14.22
N ALA A 269 -0.28 10.35 -15.55
CA ALA A 269 0.89 10.12 -16.39
C ALA A 269 0.71 10.61 -17.84
N ARG A 270 1.82 10.58 -18.61
CA ARG A 270 1.79 10.78 -20.06
C ARG A 270 1.47 9.46 -20.77
N GLU A 271 2.02 8.35 -20.31
CA GLU A 271 1.75 7.04 -20.90
C GLU A 271 1.14 6.09 -19.86
N ILE A 272 0.02 5.43 -20.19
CA ILE A 272 -0.64 4.49 -19.27
C ILE A 272 -0.98 3.20 -20.01
N GLU A 273 -0.46 2.08 -19.50
CA GLU A 273 -0.71 0.74 -20.03
C GLU A 273 -1.38 -0.16 -18.99
N PHE A 274 -2.54 -0.69 -19.36
CA PHE A 274 -3.27 -1.69 -18.57
C PHE A 274 -3.08 -3.08 -19.16
N TYR A 275 -2.62 -4.02 -18.34
CA TYR A 275 -2.39 -5.42 -18.72
C TYR A 275 -3.44 -6.39 -18.18
N GLY A 276 -4.19 -6.00 -17.15
CA GLY A 276 -5.27 -6.81 -16.59
C GLY A 276 -6.65 -6.39 -17.10
N GLY A 277 -7.64 -7.21 -16.75
CA GLY A 277 -9.02 -7.02 -17.14
C GLY A 277 -9.82 -6.11 -16.19
N LYS A 278 -9.22 -5.57 -15.13
CA LYS A 278 -9.94 -4.80 -14.10
C LYS A 278 -9.50 -3.34 -14.01
N LEU A 279 -10.46 -2.45 -14.22
CA LEU A 279 -10.38 -1.02 -13.97
C LEU A 279 -11.74 -0.58 -13.44
N THR A 280 -11.98 -0.66 -12.13
CA THR A 280 -13.33 -0.60 -11.56
C THR A 280 -13.51 0.50 -10.52
N TYR A 281 -14.73 1.03 -10.41
CA TYR A 281 -15.24 1.90 -9.34
C TYR A 281 -14.44 3.17 -9.05
N ASP A 282 -15.03 4.33 -9.31
CA ASP A 282 -14.51 5.65 -8.90
C ASP A 282 -13.05 5.97 -9.29
N CYS A 283 -12.48 5.23 -10.26
CA CYS A 283 -11.12 5.46 -10.71
C CYS A 283 -11.01 6.69 -11.60
N VAL A 284 -9.90 7.42 -11.46
CA VAL A 284 -9.60 8.62 -12.25
C VAL A 284 -8.25 8.47 -12.94
N ILE A 285 -8.23 8.75 -14.24
CA ILE A 285 -7.03 8.82 -15.06
C ILE A 285 -6.80 10.28 -15.42
N GLU A 286 -5.70 10.88 -14.97
CA GLU A 286 -5.24 12.21 -15.38
C GLU A 286 -4.19 12.08 -16.48
N LEU A 287 -4.58 12.32 -17.73
CA LEU A 287 -3.73 12.16 -18.89
C LEU A 287 -3.05 13.49 -19.27
N ARG A 288 -1.72 13.49 -19.30
CA ARG A 288 -0.90 14.64 -19.70
C ARG A 288 -0.96 14.86 -21.23
N ARG A 289 -0.79 16.10 -21.66
CA ARG A 289 -0.80 16.49 -23.09
C ARG A 289 0.24 15.70 -23.89
N GLY A 290 -0.14 15.29 -25.11
CA GLY A 290 0.68 14.41 -25.96
C GLY A 290 0.79 12.97 -25.47
N GLY A 291 0.03 12.61 -24.44
CA GLY A 291 0.01 11.28 -23.84
C GLY A 291 -0.94 10.31 -24.51
N TRP A 292 -0.96 9.08 -24.01
CA TRP A 292 -1.83 8.02 -24.50
C TRP A 292 -2.15 6.97 -23.43
N ILE A 293 -3.25 6.26 -23.65
CA ILE A 293 -3.72 5.13 -22.84
C ILE A 293 -3.83 3.90 -23.73
N ARG A 294 -3.39 2.74 -23.24
CA ARG A 294 -3.53 1.46 -23.94
C ARG A 294 -4.06 0.38 -23.00
N PHE A 295 -5.02 -0.39 -23.51
CA PHE A 295 -5.55 -1.57 -22.86
C PHE A 295 -5.11 -2.81 -23.64
N HIS A 296 -4.30 -3.66 -23.02
CA HIS A 296 -3.78 -4.87 -23.66
C HIS A 296 -4.77 -6.04 -23.66
N GLU A 297 -5.76 -6.01 -22.78
CA GLU A 297 -6.84 -6.99 -22.72
C GLU A 297 -7.56 -7.11 -24.07
N GLY A 298 -7.68 -8.35 -24.56
CA GLY A 298 -8.21 -8.66 -25.89
C GLY A 298 -9.52 -9.46 -25.88
N PHE A 299 -9.91 -10.03 -24.72
CA PHE A 299 -11.05 -10.95 -24.66
C PHE A 299 -12.31 -10.27 -24.12
N SER A 300 -12.22 -9.56 -23.00
CA SER A 300 -13.38 -8.97 -22.33
C SER A 300 -13.08 -7.62 -21.71
N ILE A 301 -13.83 -6.59 -22.12
CA ILE A 301 -13.80 -5.26 -21.50
C ILE A 301 -14.82 -5.12 -20.36
N GLN A 302 -15.46 -6.20 -19.91
CA GLN A 302 -16.50 -6.16 -18.86
C GLN A 302 -15.95 -5.67 -17.52
N GLY A 303 -14.72 -6.03 -17.18
CA GLY A 303 -14.06 -5.59 -15.93
C GLY A 303 -13.51 -4.16 -16.00
N LEU A 304 -13.62 -3.48 -17.14
CA LEU A 304 -13.39 -2.05 -17.23
C LEU A 304 -14.70 -1.33 -16.90
N SER A 305 -14.75 -0.49 -15.88
CA SER A 305 -15.99 0.15 -15.47
C SER A 305 -16.30 1.38 -16.33
N GLY A 306 -17.59 1.61 -16.58
CA GLY A 306 -18.02 2.77 -17.37
C GLY A 306 -17.91 4.11 -16.62
N ASP A 307 -17.88 4.07 -15.29
CA ASP A 307 -17.81 5.23 -14.39
C ASP A 307 -16.42 5.85 -14.28
N VAL A 308 -15.38 5.17 -14.78
CA VAL A 308 -13.99 5.65 -14.79
C VAL A 308 -13.92 6.99 -15.52
N ILE A 309 -13.31 7.99 -14.88
CA ILE A 309 -13.17 9.32 -15.44
C ILE A 309 -11.77 9.49 -16.00
N ILE A 310 -11.67 9.82 -17.28
CA ILE A 310 -10.44 10.30 -17.91
C ILE A 310 -10.49 11.82 -17.93
N LYS A 311 -9.57 12.45 -17.22
CA LYS A 311 -9.36 13.90 -17.14
C LYS A 311 -8.13 14.25 -17.97
N LEU A 312 -8.33 15.09 -18.97
CA LEU A 312 -7.24 15.64 -19.77
C LEU A 312 -6.62 16.83 -19.04
N GLU A 313 -5.33 17.08 -19.27
CA GLU A 313 -4.58 18.22 -18.71
C GLU A 313 -5.26 19.58 -18.95
N ASN A 314 -5.96 19.76 -20.08
CA ASN A 314 -6.74 20.97 -20.37
C ASN A 314 -8.05 21.10 -19.57
N GLY A 315 -8.34 20.17 -18.66
CA GLY A 315 -9.52 20.17 -17.79
C GLY A 315 -10.75 19.46 -18.37
N LYS A 316 -10.73 19.04 -19.64
CA LYS A 316 -11.83 18.25 -20.21
C LYS A 316 -11.92 16.89 -19.52
N LYS A 317 -13.15 16.38 -19.40
CA LYS A 317 -13.45 15.09 -18.75
C LYS A 317 -14.26 14.21 -19.69
N ILE A 318 -13.92 12.93 -19.72
CA ILE A 318 -14.55 11.90 -20.56
C ILE A 318 -14.76 10.69 -19.66
N ARG A 319 -15.92 10.04 -19.74
CA ARG A 319 -16.10 8.76 -19.06
C ARG A 319 -15.62 7.64 -19.96
N LEU A 320 -15.05 6.59 -19.38
CA LEU A 320 -14.65 5.41 -20.13
C LEU A 320 -15.84 4.79 -20.86
N PHE A 321 -17.05 4.88 -20.28
CA PHE A 321 -18.30 4.51 -20.97
C PHE A 321 -18.46 5.17 -22.35
N ASP A 322 -18.12 6.45 -22.47
CA ASP A 322 -18.37 7.24 -23.68
C ASP A 322 -17.44 6.83 -24.85
N ILE A 323 -16.34 6.12 -24.56
CA ILE A 323 -15.37 5.65 -25.56
C ILE A 323 -15.35 4.11 -25.71
N LYS A 324 -15.92 3.37 -24.78
CA LYS A 324 -15.96 1.90 -24.79
C LYS A 324 -16.66 1.31 -26.01
N THR A 325 -17.73 1.94 -26.47
CA THR A 325 -18.53 1.47 -27.61
C THR A 325 -18.19 2.19 -28.91
N LYS A 326 -17.40 3.28 -28.85
CA LYS A 326 -16.95 4.02 -30.03
C LYS A 326 -16.05 3.17 -30.90
N LYS A 327 -16.28 3.26 -32.20
CA LYS A 327 -15.47 2.57 -33.21
C LYS A 327 -14.32 3.45 -33.66
N ILE A 328 -13.24 2.83 -34.10
CA ILE A 328 -12.07 3.55 -34.62
C ILE A 328 -12.44 4.42 -35.83
N ARG A 329 -13.40 3.98 -36.66
CA ARG A 329 -13.95 4.78 -37.77
C ARG A 329 -14.66 6.07 -37.37
N ASP A 330 -15.06 6.19 -36.11
CA ASP A 330 -15.78 7.37 -35.59
C ASP A 330 -14.80 8.48 -35.15
N LEU A 331 -13.49 8.25 -35.30
CA LEU A 331 -12.42 9.21 -35.06
C LEU A 331 -12.07 9.99 -36.33
N ASP A 332 -11.52 11.19 -36.15
CA ASP A 332 -11.05 12.01 -37.28
C ASP A 332 -9.94 11.29 -38.05
N VAL A 333 -10.02 11.37 -39.39
CA VAL A 333 -9.17 10.59 -40.33
C VAL A 333 -7.67 10.82 -40.11
N GLY A 334 -7.26 11.97 -39.56
CA GLY A 334 -5.86 12.30 -39.27
C GLY A 334 -5.33 11.82 -37.91
N LEU A 335 -6.18 11.26 -37.03
CA LEU A 335 -5.77 10.83 -35.69
C LEU A 335 -5.49 9.33 -35.60
N VAL A 336 -5.93 8.53 -36.57
CA VAL A 336 -5.83 7.06 -36.53
C VAL A 336 -4.55 6.60 -37.23
N PRO A 337 -3.67 5.82 -36.56
CA PRO A 337 -2.51 5.20 -37.21
C PRO A 337 -2.94 4.28 -38.36
N GLU A 338 -2.34 4.43 -39.54
CA GLU A 338 -2.67 3.61 -40.70
C GLU A 338 -2.28 2.13 -40.50
N GLY A 339 -3.18 1.20 -40.87
CA GLY A 339 -2.85 -0.21 -41.13
C GLY A 339 -2.76 -1.17 -39.93
N MET A 340 -2.91 -0.73 -38.68
CA MET A 340 -2.75 -1.63 -37.50
C MET A 340 -4.04 -2.21 -36.91
N HIS A 341 -5.20 -1.57 -37.09
CA HIS A 341 -6.45 -1.99 -36.45
C HIS A 341 -7.65 -1.90 -37.40
N ASP A 342 -8.57 -2.87 -37.33
CA ASP A 342 -9.83 -2.83 -38.07
C ASP A 342 -10.65 -1.59 -37.65
N ARG A 343 -11.07 -0.78 -38.62
CA ARG A 343 -11.88 0.43 -38.41
C ARG A 343 -13.20 0.17 -37.68
N ASN A 344 -13.72 -1.06 -37.72
CA ASN A 344 -14.91 -1.48 -36.98
C ASN A 344 -14.61 -1.99 -35.54
N SER A 345 -13.34 -2.04 -35.13
CA SER A 345 -12.96 -2.35 -33.75
C SER A 345 -13.29 -1.19 -32.80
N THR A 346 -13.50 -1.51 -31.52
CA THR A 346 -13.68 -0.51 -30.46
C THR A 346 -12.36 0.16 -30.11
N MET A 347 -12.43 1.39 -29.59
CA MET A 347 -11.23 2.10 -29.11
C MET A 347 -10.62 1.47 -27.84
N VAL A 348 -11.43 0.87 -26.99
CA VAL A 348 -10.99 0.26 -25.73
C VAL A 348 -10.74 -1.24 -25.92
N GLY A 349 -9.56 -1.70 -25.50
CA GLY A 349 -9.09 -3.07 -25.66
C GLY A 349 -8.27 -3.29 -26.93
N ASN A 350 -7.86 -4.54 -27.19
CA ASN A 350 -7.17 -4.96 -28.42
C ASN A 350 -5.90 -4.16 -28.74
N LYS A 351 -5.20 -3.65 -27.71
CA LYS A 351 -3.94 -2.91 -27.82
C LYS A 351 -4.04 -1.61 -28.63
N PHE A 352 -5.25 -1.11 -28.89
CA PHE A 352 -5.44 0.18 -29.54
C PHE A 352 -4.87 1.29 -28.65
N THR A 353 -4.13 2.22 -29.25
CA THR A 353 -3.51 3.34 -28.56
C THR A 353 -4.45 4.54 -28.63
N ILE A 354 -5.07 4.87 -27.50
CA ILE A 354 -5.99 6.00 -27.37
C ILE A 354 -5.17 7.23 -27.02
N THR A 355 -4.96 8.15 -27.96
CA THR A 355 -4.15 9.34 -27.73
C THR A 355 -4.94 10.45 -27.01
N TYR A 356 -4.21 11.38 -26.41
CA TYR A 356 -4.75 12.59 -25.82
C TYR A 356 -5.61 13.37 -26.83
N GLU A 357 -5.16 13.49 -28.08
CA GLU A 357 -5.82 14.27 -29.13
C GLU A 357 -7.13 13.61 -29.58
N MET A 358 -7.19 12.28 -29.66
CA MET A 358 -8.44 11.54 -29.89
C MET A 358 -9.46 11.79 -28.78
N LEU A 359 -9.00 11.77 -27.53
CA LEU A 359 -9.86 12.05 -26.38
C LEU A 359 -10.34 13.51 -26.40
N ASP A 360 -9.45 14.43 -26.73
CA ASP A 360 -9.74 15.86 -26.75
C ASP A 360 -10.78 16.25 -27.80
N SER A 361 -10.77 15.60 -28.98
CA SER A 361 -11.77 15.81 -30.03
C SER A 361 -13.14 15.21 -29.66
N LEU A 362 -13.16 14.11 -28.90
CA LEU A 362 -14.38 13.47 -28.42
C LEU A 362 -15.01 14.18 -27.21
N ALA A 363 -14.21 14.90 -26.43
CA ALA A 363 -14.67 15.58 -25.23
C ALA A 363 -15.54 16.79 -25.58
N LYS A 364 -16.75 16.83 -25.01
CA LYS A 364 -17.59 18.04 -25.06
C LYS A 364 -16.88 19.18 -24.32
N PRO A 365 -16.99 20.44 -24.79
CA PRO A 365 -16.50 21.58 -24.03
C PRO A 365 -17.15 21.59 -22.65
N ALA A 366 -16.36 21.86 -21.61
CA ALA A 366 -16.87 21.97 -20.24
C ALA A 366 -17.99 23.01 -20.24
N LYS A 367 -19.20 22.61 -19.84
CA LYS A 367 -20.25 23.59 -19.55
C LYS A 367 -19.71 24.47 -18.43
N GLN A 368 -19.59 25.78 -18.67
CA GLN A 368 -19.51 26.73 -17.58
C GLN A 368 -20.71 26.47 -16.69
N ASP A 369 -20.49 26.25 -15.40
CA ASP A 369 -21.55 26.20 -14.41
C ASP A 369 -22.31 27.52 -14.51
N GLY A 370 -23.44 27.49 -15.22
CA GLY A 370 -24.36 28.59 -15.32
C GLY A 370 -24.92 28.80 -13.93
N GLY A 371 -24.33 29.76 -13.20
CA GLY A 371 -24.84 30.21 -11.92
C GLY A 371 -26.33 30.45 -12.06
N SER A 372 -27.13 29.72 -11.28
CA SER A 372 -28.57 29.95 -11.23
C SER A 372 -28.81 31.34 -10.66
N ARG A 373 -28.96 32.32 -11.56
CA ARG A 373 -29.67 33.55 -11.29
C ARG A 373 -31.14 33.17 -11.18
N PHE A 374 -31.57 32.71 -10.00
CA PHE A 374 -32.97 32.84 -9.62
C PHE A 374 -33.16 34.29 -9.16
N GLY A 375 -33.65 35.12 -10.08
CA GLY A 375 -34.28 36.38 -9.76
C GLY A 375 -35.78 36.16 -9.63
N LEU A 376 -36.31 36.40 -8.44
CA LEU A 376 -37.36 37.37 -8.09
C LEU A 376 -37.77 37.17 -6.64
#